data_AF-A0A2A5VC98-F1
#
_entry.id   AF-A0A2A5VC98-F1
#
_cell.length_a   1.000
_cell.length_b   1.000
_cell.length_c   1.000
_cell.angle_alpha   90.00
_cell.angle_beta   90.00
_cell.angle_gamma   90.00
#
_symmetry.space_group_name_H-M   'P 1'
#
loop_
_entity.id
_entity.type
_entity.pdbx_description
1 polymer ?
#
loop_
_entity_poly.entity_id
_entity_poly.type
_entity_poly.pdbx_seq_one_letter_code
_entity_poly.pdbx_strand_id
1 'polypeptide(L)'
;MEKVTRAFIALFLVSVMPTISILFTYSWSESELQGQIFFVFAKLWYILIPVYWIYRIEESRLMFGETNYNGMAESLISGIIMFVVIAVIFLLFGETIDVELMKLEIGATGLLNLPLFIVGMIYWITINSLVEELVFRQFIGDRLLEITEREYITVFFSAAIFTCHHTVLLSLYFDPWQNALASLGIFIAGVTWSVLWLRHRSLFVCWLSHAIADLAVFGIAYLILF
;
A
#
# COMPACT_ATOMS: atom_id res chain seq x y z
N MET A 1 -20.09 23.20 0.08
CA MET A 1 -18.75 23.79 -0.18
C MET A 1 -17.75 23.47 0.92
N GLU A 2 -18.05 23.74 2.20
CA GLU A 2 -17.09 23.51 3.30
C GLU A 2 -16.61 22.05 3.42
N LYS A 3 -17.53 21.07 3.27
CA LYS A 3 -17.19 19.64 3.31
C LYS A 3 -16.24 19.20 2.18
N VAL A 4 -16.52 19.61 0.95
CA VAL A 4 -15.68 19.31 -0.22
C VAL A 4 -14.30 19.97 -0.10
N THR A 5 -14.23 21.22 0.34
CA THR A 5 -12.96 21.91 0.59
C THR A 5 -12.13 21.18 1.65
N ARG A 6 -12.75 20.74 2.75
CA ARG A 6 -12.11 19.92 3.79
C ARG A 6 -11.57 18.60 3.21
N ALA A 7 -12.34 17.92 2.35
CA ALA A 7 -11.90 16.69 1.70
C ALA A 7 -10.68 16.91 0.78
N PHE A 8 -10.62 18.00 0.01
CA PHE A 8 -9.44 18.33 -0.79
C PHE A 8 -8.19 18.57 0.06
N ILE A 9 -8.34 19.29 1.18
CA ILE A 9 -7.23 19.54 2.13
C ILE A 9 -6.74 18.21 2.73
N ALA A 10 -7.67 17.36 3.19
CA ALA A 10 -7.34 16.03 3.72
C ALA A 10 -6.56 15.17 2.72
N LEU A 11 -7.04 15.13 1.46
CA LEU A 11 -6.37 14.40 0.40
C LEU A 11 -4.97 14.94 0.15
N PHE A 12 -4.82 16.25 -0.01
CA PHE A 12 -3.51 16.85 -0.25
C PHE A 12 -2.52 16.56 0.89
N LEU A 13 -2.95 16.63 2.15
CA LEU A 13 -2.07 16.41 3.31
C LEU A 13 -1.54 14.97 3.43
N VAL A 14 -2.30 13.98 2.96
CA VAL A 14 -2.00 12.56 3.21
C VAL A 14 -1.54 11.84 1.94
N SER A 15 -2.18 12.08 0.79
CA SER A 15 -1.94 11.31 -0.44
C SER A 15 -0.53 11.44 -1.01
N VAL A 16 0.12 12.60 -0.83
CA VAL A 16 1.47 12.86 -1.37
C VAL A 16 2.58 12.39 -0.44
N MET A 17 2.27 12.21 0.86
CA MET A 17 3.29 11.95 1.89
C MET A 17 4.07 10.64 1.65
N PRO A 18 3.46 9.52 1.22
CA PRO A 18 4.22 8.30 0.90
C PRO A 18 5.28 8.52 -0.19
N THR A 19 4.90 9.20 -1.29
CA THR A 19 5.85 9.52 -2.37
C THR A 19 6.95 10.47 -1.90
N ILE A 20 6.61 11.51 -1.12
CA ILE A 20 7.58 12.43 -0.53
C ILE A 20 8.54 11.67 0.40
N SER A 21 8.03 10.72 1.20
CA SER A 21 8.86 9.88 2.08
C SER A 21 9.91 9.09 1.30
N ILE A 22 9.53 8.50 0.17
CA ILE A 22 10.45 7.74 -0.68
C ILE A 22 11.50 8.67 -1.29
N LEU A 23 11.07 9.77 -1.93
CA LEU A 23 11.99 10.73 -2.56
C LEU A 23 12.94 11.36 -1.55
N PHE A 24 12.46 11.67 -0.36
CA PHE A 24 13.30 12.20 0.70
C PHE A 24 14.35 11.16 1.14
N THR A 25 13.92 9.93 1.41
CA THR A 25 14.81 8.88 1.92
C THR A 25 15.89 8.53 0.89
N TYR A 26 15.54 8.41 -0.39
CA TYR A 26 16.44 7.89 -1.42
C TYR A 26 17.11 8.95 -2.30
N SER A 27 16.64 10.21 -2.31
CA SER A 27 17.17 11.23 -3.23
C SER A 27 17.51 12.56 -2.59
N TRP A 28 16.85 12.98 -1.51
CA TRP A 28 17.09 14.30 -0.90
C TRP A 28 17.84 14.28 0.41
N SER A 29 17.84 13.15 1.14
CA SER A 29 18.58 13.03 2.39
C SER A 29 20.08 12.95 2.15
N GLU A 30 20.85 13.63 2.99
CA GLU A 30 22.32 13.63 2.92
C GLU A 30 22.95 12.53 3.78
N SER A 31 22.14 11.86 4.61
CA SER A 31 22.57 10.76 5.47
C SER A 31 21.44 9.78 5.72
N GLU A 32 21.81 8.52 5.96
CA GLU A 32 20.88 7.44 6.29
C GLU A 32 20.00 7.77 7.49
N LEU A 33 20.59 8.35 8.55
CA LEU A 33 19.86 8.74 9.76
C LEU A 33 18.76 9.77 9.45
N GLN A 34 19.05 10.75 8.59
CA GLN A 34 18.08 11.75 8.19
C GLN A 34 16.92 11.11 7.41
N GLY A 35 17.23 10.21 6.47
CA GLY A 35 16.23 9.44 5.72
C GLY A 35 15.33 8.61 6.64
N GLN A 36 15.92 7.89 7.59
CA GLN A 36 15.17 7.07 8.56
C GLN A 36 14.28 7.91 9.48
N ILE A 37 14.78 9.05 9.99
CA ILE A 37 13.98 9.98 10.80
C ILE A 37 12.78 10.47 9.99
N PHE A 38 12.99 10.86 8.73
CA PHE A 38 11.91 11.34 7.88
C PHE A 38 10.92 10.23 7.53
N PHE A 39 11.39 9.01 7.28
CA PHE A 39 10.52 7.85 7.06
C PHE A 39 9.59 7.60 8.26
N VAL A 40 10.14 7.62 9.49
CA VAL A 40 9.33 7.47 10.71
C VAL A 40 8.35 8.63 10.86
N PHE A 41 8.80 9.86 10.63
CA PHE A 41 7.94 11.04 10.66
C PHE A 41 6.78 10.92 9.65
N ALA A 42 7.08 10.55 8.40
CA ALA A 42 6.08 10.38 7.35
C ALA A 42 5.10 9.28 7.74
N LYS A 43 5.58 8.15 8.29
CA LYS A 43 4.73 7.06 8.80
C LYS A 43 3.74 7.56 9.83
N LEU A 44 4.22 8.30 10.83
CA LEU A 44 3.36 8.90 11.85
C LEU A 44 2.40 9.92 11.24
N TRP A 45 2.86 10.75 10.30
CA TRP A 45 2.05 11.76 9.63
C TRP A 45 0.84 11.15 8.93
N TYR A 46 1.07 10.18 8.05
CA TYR A 46 0.00 9.62 7.24
C TYR A 46 -0.87 8.61 8.03
N ILE A 47 -0.49 8.19 9.25
CA ILE A 47 -1.35 7.41 10.16
C ILE A 47 -2.15 8.33 11.08
N LEU A 48 -1.48 9.24 11.78
CA LEU A 48 -2.08 10.07 12.83
C LEU A 48 -3.06 11.09 12.25
N ILE A 49 -2.79 11.66 11.08
CA ILE A 49 -3.72 12.61 10.45
C ILE A 49 -5.04 11.93 10.08
N PRO A 50 -5.07 10.81 9.34
CA PRO A 50 -6.32 10.09 9.07
C PRO A 50 -7.08 9.70 10.33
N VAL A 51 -6.40 9.15 11.33
CA VAL A 51 -7.05 8.74 12.59
C VAL A 51 -7.64 9.95 13.31
N TYR A 52 -6.86 11.02 13.48
CA TYR A 52 -7.35 12.25 14.09
C TYR A 52 -8.57 12.80 13.35
N TRP A 53 -8.48 12.86 12.02
CA TRP A 53 -9.54 13.41 11.18
C TRP A 53 -10.84 12.61 11.29
N ILE A 54 -10.76 11.28 11.20
CA ILE A 54 -11.93 10.38 11.32
C ILE A 54 -12.62 10.58 12.68
N TYR A 55 -11.85 10.62 13.77
CA TYR A 55 -12.45 10.70 15.12
C TYR A 55 -12.86 12.11 15.54
N ARG A 56 -12.14 13.15 15.12
CA ARG A 56 -12.32 14.52 15.63
C ARG A 56 -12.98 15.48 14.66
N ILE A 57 -12.84 15.26 13.35
CA ILE A 57 -13.41 16.15 12.34
C ILE A 57 -14.69 15.54 11.77
N GLU A 58 -14.71 14.22 11.55
CA GLU A 58 -15.88 13.52 11.02
C GLU A 58 -16.76 12.91 12.10
N GLU A 59 -16.29 12.90 13.36
CA GLU A 59 -16.99 12.27 14.48
C GLU A 59 -17.40 10.82 14.17
N SER A 60 -16.57 10.13 13.39
CA SER A 60 -16.77 8.77 12.92
C SER A 60 -15.79 7.82 13.61
N ARG A 61 -15.73 6.57 13.15
CA ARG A 61 -14.88 5.51 13.69
C ARG A 61 -14.18 4.74 12.57
N LEU A 62 -13.06 4.10 12.91
CA LEU A 62 -12.45 3.12 12.03
C LEU A 62 -13.43 1.97 11.78
N MET A 63 -13.62 1.62 10.51
CA MET A 63 -14.56 0.58 10.12
C MET A 63 -13.82 -0.74 9.96
N PHE A 64 -13.32 -1.29 11.06
CA PHE A 64 -12.75 -2.65 11.06
C PHE A 64 -13.77 -3.67 10.50
N GLY A 65 -15.06 -3.42 10.75
CA GLY A 65 -16.21 -4.04 10.09
C GLY A 65 -16.60 -5.39 10.70
N GLU A 66 -17.87 -5.76 10.50
CA GLU A 66 -18.36 -7.11 10.72
C GLU A 66 -18.17 -7.93 9.43
N THR A 67 -17.62 -9.13 9.54
CA THR A 67 -17.44 -10.02 8.39
C THR A 67 -18.68 -10.87 8.21
N ASN A 68 -19.50 -10.54 7.22
CA ASN A 68 -20.47 -11.51 6.71
C ASN A 68 -19.76 -12.55 5.82
N TYR A 69 -20.42 -13.68 5.58
CA TYR A 69 -19.87 -14.77 4.78
C TYR A 69 -19.40 -14.32 3.38
N ASN A 70 -20.15 -13.41 2.73
CA ASN A 70 -19.83 -12.92 1.40
C ASN A 70 -18.53 -12.09 1.40
N GLY A 71 -18.34 -11.21 2.39
CA GLY A 71 -17.12 -10.41 2.55
C GLY A 71 -15.89 -11.31 2.76
N MET A 72 -15.99 -12.34 3.60
CA MET A 72 -14.91 -13.32 3.77
C MET A 72 -14.61 -14.05 2.46
N ALA A 73 -15.64 -14.56 1.77
CA ALA A 73 -15.45 -15.28 0.51
C ALA A 73 -14.80 -14.39 -0.57
N GLU A 74 -15.29 -13.17 -0.76
CA GLU A 74 -14.73 -12.21 -1.73
C GLU A 74 -13.27 -11.85 -1.41
N SER A 75 -12.94 -11.64 -0.12
CA SER A 75 -11.55 -11.37 0.30
C SER A 75 -10.61 -12.54 0.06
N LEU A 76 -11.02 -13.77 0.39
CA LEU A 76 -10.21 -14.97 0.19
C LEU A 76 -10.00 -15.27 -1.30
N ILE A 77 -11.07 -15.22 -2.09
CA ILE A 77 -11.01 -15.47 -3.53
C ILE A 77 -10.09 -14.44 -4.20
N SER A 78 -10.29 -13.16 -3.94
CA SER A 78 -9.46 -12.11 -4.53
C SER A 78 -8.00 -12.22 -4.10
N GLY A 79 -7.73 -12.44 -2.82
CA GLY A 79 -6.37 -12.62 -2.30
C GLY A 79 -5.68 -13.83 -2.92
N ILE A 80 -6.34 -14.98 -3.00
CA ILE A 80 -5.79 -16.20 -3.64
C ILE A 80 -5.51 -15.97 -5.12
N ILE A 81 -6.41 -15.30 -5.86
CA ILE A 81 -6.17 -14.96 -7.26
C ILE A 81 -4.92 -14.09 -7.39
N MET A 82 -4.78 -13.05 -6.56
CA MET A 82 -3.58 -12.19 -6.57
C MET A 82 -2.32 -12.99 -6.24
N PHE A 83 -2.35 -13.82 -5.21
CA PHE A 83 -1.23 -14.69 -4.85
C PHE A 83 -0.78 -15.55 -6.03
N VAL A 84 -1.71 -16.23 -6.69
CA VAL A 84 -1.42 -17.10 -7.84
C VAL A 84 -0.88 -16.29 -9.01
N VAL A 85 -1.46 -15.13 -9.32
CA VAL A 85 -0.98 -14.27 -10.42
C VAL A 85 0.43 -13.78 -10.13
N ILE A 86 0.71 -13.29 -8.92
CA ILE A 86 2.04 -12.84 -8.51
C ILE A 86 3.06 -13.99 -8.64
N ALA A 87 2.72 -15.18 -8.15
CA ALA A 87 3.58 -16.36 -8.25
C ALA A 87 3.85 -16.76 -9.72
N VAL A 88 2.82 -16.77 -10.57
CA VAL A 88 2.96 -17.08 -12.00
C VAL A 88 3.83 -16.05 -12.72
N ILE A 89 3.64 -14.76 -12.46
CA ILE A 89 4.49 -13.71 -13.05
C ILE A 89 5.94 -13.89 -12.62
N PHE A 90 6.19 -14.21 -11.35
CA PHE A 90 7.55 -14.50 -10.88
C PHE A 90 8.14 -15.76 -11.54
N LEU A 91 7.37 -16.83 -11.73
CA LEU A 91 7.86 -18.02 -12.45
C LEU A 91 8.22 -17.73 -13.91
N LEU A 92 7.52 -16.81 -14.57
CA LEU A 92 7.75 -16.48 -15.97
C LEU A 92 8.90 -15.47 -16.17
N PHE A 93 9.06 -14.53 -15.24
CA PHE A 93 9.95 -13.37 -15.42
C PHE A 93 10.99 -13.22 -14.31
N GLY A 94 10.99 -14.06 -13.27
CA GLY A 94 11.85 -13.93 -12.10
C GLY A 94 13.34 -13.99 -12.42
N GLU A 95 13.74 -14.74 -13.45
CA GLU A 95 15.13 -14.80 -13.93
C GLU A 95 15.62 -13.47 -14.55
N THR A 96 14.70 -12.56 -14.89
CA THR A 96 15.06 -11.23 -15.43
C THR A 96 15.34 -10.19 -14.34
N ILE A 97 15.09 -10.52 -13.08
CA ILE A 97 15.29 -9.59 -11.95
C ILE A 97 16.79 -9.44 -11.67
N ASP A 98 17.28 -8.20 -11.62
CA ASP A 98 18.64 -7.91 -11.16
C ASP A 98 18.71 -8.05 -9.62
N VAL A 99 18.99 -9.27 -9.18
CA VAL A 99 19.08 -9.61 -7.74
C VAL A 99 20.25 -8.88 -7.07
N GLU A 100 21.34 -8.62 -7.79
CA GLU A 100 22.51 -7.94 -7.22
C GLU A 100 22.21 -6.47 -6.97
N LEU A 101 21.56 -5.79 -7.92
CA LEU A 101 21.04 -4.43 -7.73
C LEU A 101 20.05 -4.39 -6.57
N MET A 102 19.09 -5.33 -6.51
CA MET A 102 18.12 -5.38 -5.42
C MET A 102 18.79 -5.55 -4.05
N LYS A 103 19.79 -6.44 -3.93
CA LYS A 103 20.56 -6.61 -2.69
C LYS A 103 21.36 -5.36 -2.33
N LEU A 104 21.92 -4.66 -3.31
CA LEU A 104 22.64 -3.40 -3.09
C LEU A 104 21.71 -2.33 -2.48
N GLU A 105 20.55 -2.10 -3.12
CA GLU A 105 19.58 -1.07 -2.69
C GLU A 105 18.92 -1.42 -1.35
N ILE A 106 18.65 -2.70 -1.08
CA ILE A 106 18.07 -3.15 0.19
C ILE A 106 19.13 -3.24 1.30
N GLY A 107 20.41 -3.46 0.96
CA GLY A 107 21.48 -3.73 1.92
C GLY A 107 21.62 -2.66 3.01
N ALA A 108 21.45 -1.39 2.65
CA ALA A 108 21.52 -0.26 3.59
C ALA A 108 20.39 -0.26 4.64
N THR A 109 19.30 -0.98 4.41
CA THR A 109 18.17 -1.07 5.36
C THR A 109 18.38 -2.14 6.45
N GLY A 110 19.40 -2.99 6.31
CA GLY A 110 19.62 -4.15 7.18
C GLY A 110 18.72 -5.36 6.87
N LEU A 111 17.81 -5.27 5.90
CA LEU A 111 16.87 -6.35 5.54
C LEU A 111 17.53 -7.59 4.91
N LEU A 112 18.83 -7.57 4.64
CA LEU A 112 19.60 -8.79 4.31
C LEU A 112 19.94 -9.63 5.55
N ASN A 113 19.60 -9.16 6.76
CA ASN A 113 19.64 -9.96 7.97
C ASN A 113 18.33 -10.75 8.13
N LEU A 114 18.40 -12.09 8.11
CA LEU A 114 17.21 -12.94 8.12
C LEU A 114 16.25 -12.68 9.30
N PRO A 115 16.70 -12.60 10.58
CA PRO A 115 15.81 -12.23 11.68
C PRO A 115 15.09 -10.90 11.48
N LEU A 116 15.80 -9.86 11.03
CA LEU A 116 15.21 -8.55 10.77
C LEU A 116 14.23 -8.60 9.59
N PHE A 117 14.56 -9.35 8.54
CA PHE A 117 13.68 -9.59 7.40
C PHE A 117 12.37 -10.25 7.83
N ILE A 118 12.42 -11.31 8.66
CA ILE A 118 11.21 -12.00 9.12
C ILE A 118 10.33 -11.09 9.98
N VAL A 119 10.92 -10.31 10.89
CA VAL A 119 10.17 -9.33 11.69
C VAL A 119 9.52 -8.27 10.78
N GLY A 120 10.29 -7.75 9.83
CA GLY A 120 9.80 -6.81 8.83
C GLY A 120 8.64 -7.39 8.02
N MET A 121 8.82 -8.57 7.43
CA MET A 121 7.80 -9.29 6.66
C MET A 121 6.50 -9.44 7.44
N ILE A 122 6.55 -9.89 8.70
CA ILE A 122 5.35 -10.01 9.54
C ILE A 122 4.68 -8.65 9.72
N TYR A 123 5.47 -7.60 10.01
CA TYR A 123 4.96 -6.24 10.14
C TYR A 123 4.29 -5.76 8.85
N TRP A 124 4.91 -5.98 7.67
CA TRP A 124 4.36 -5.51 6.41
C TRP A 124 3.06 -6.24 6.05
N ILE A 125 3.06 -7.57 6.11
CA ILE A 125 1.88 -8.40 5.80
C ILE A 125 0.70 -8.07 6.73
N THR A 126 0.96 -7.74 8.00
CA THR A 126 -0.11 -7.58 9.01
C THR A 126 -0.44 -6.12 9.30
N ILE A 127 0.49 -5.37 9.89
CA ILE A 127 0.25 -4.03 10.41
C ILE A 127 0.28 -3.00 9.27
N ASN A 128 1.28 -3.08 8.40
CA ASN A 128 1.42 -2.10 7.31
C ASN A 128 0.26 -2.18 6.33
N SER A 129 -0.07 -3.38 5.84
CA SER A 129 -1.20 -3.57 4.92
C SER A 129 -2.52 -3.08 5.53
N LEU A 130 -2.76 -3.30 6.83
CA LEU A 130 -3.95 -2.78 7.52
C LEU A 130 -3.96 -1.25 7.57
N VAL A 131 -2.81 -0.65 7.87
CA VAL A 131 -2.62 0.80 7.84
C VAL A 131 -2.86 1.35 6.43
N GLU A 132 -2.39 0.66 5.40
CA GLU A 132 -2.61 1.05 4.02
C GLU A 132 -4.10 0.99 3.65
N GLU A 133 -4.82 -0.05 4.06
CA GLU A 133 -6.27 -0.10 3.80
C GLU A 133 -7.02 1.00 4.57
N LEU A 134 -6.60 1.33 5.79
CA LEU A 134 -7.12 2.49 6.53
C LEU A 134 -6.90 3.79 5.75
N VAL A 135 -5.71 3.99 5.19
CA VAL A 135 -5.32 5.24 4.55
C VAL A 135 -5.89 5.36 3.14
N PHE A 136 -5.80 4.32 2.33
CA PHE A 136 -6.17 4.40 0.92
C PHE A 136 -7.66 4.10 0.69
N ARG A 137 -8.28 3.23 1.50
CA ARG A 137 -9.71 2.91 1.36
C ARG A 137 -10.58 3.77 2.25
N GLN A 138 -10.44 3.65 3.55
CA GLN A 138 -11.30 4.41 4.46
C GLN A 138 -10.98 5.91 4.38
N PHE A 139 -9.70 6.30 4.45
CA PHE A 139 -9.35 7.71 4.44
C PHE A 139 -9.50 8.34 3.04
N ILE A 140 -8.54 8.10 2.16
CA ILE A 140 -8.51 8.69 0.81
C ILE A 140 -9.76 8.32 0.00
N GLY A 141 -10.19 7.05 0.04
CA GLY A 141 -11.34 6.57 -0.73
C GLY A 141 -12.65 7.29 -0.36
N ASP A 142 -12.97 7.45 0.93
CA ASP A 142 -14.20 8.15 1.32
C ASP A 142 -14.16 9.64 0.93
N ARG A 143 -13.00 10.29 1.05
CA ARG A 143 -12.83 11.69 0.66
C ARG A 143 -12.94 11.89 -0.85
N LEU A 144 -12.40 10.96 -1.64
CA LEU A 144 -12.60 10.94 -3.09
C LEU A 144 -14.06 10.70 -3.45
N LEU A 145 -14.78 9.85 -2.71
CA LEU A 145 -16.21 9.63 -2.93
C LEU A 145 -17.03 10.89 -2.62
N GLU A 146 -16.68 11.61 -1.56
CA GLU A 146 -17.32 12.88 -1.20
C GLU A 146 -17.10 13.99 -2.25
N ILE A 147 -15.94 14.00 -2.91
CA ILE A 147 -15.61 14.99 -3.94
C ILE A 147 -16.24 14.62 -5.29
N THR A 148 -16.20 13.35 -5.65
CA THR A 148 -16.55 12.89 -7.00
C THR A 148 -17.99 12.44 -7.13
N GLU A 149 -18.62 12.06 -6.00
CA GLU A 149 -19.95 11.46 -5.92
C GLU A 149 -20.14 10.23 -6.84
N ARG A 150 -19.02 9.62 -7.29
CA ARG A 150 -18.98 8.59 -8.32
C ARG A 150 -18.02 7.48 -7.91
N GLU A 151 -18.56 6.30 -7.66
CA GLU A 151 -17.80 5.13 -7.18
C GLU A 151 -16.66 4.75 -8.13
N TYR A 152 -16.92 4.66 -9.44
CA TYR A 152 -15.90 4.26 -10.41
C TYR A 152 -14.73 5.25 -10.50
N ILE A 153 -15.00 6.56 -10.34
CA ILE A 153 -13.96 7.60 -10.31
C ILE A 153 -13.15 7.50 -9.02
N THR A 154 -13.83 7.26 -7.90
CA THR A 154 -13.21 7.03 -6.58
C THR A 154 -12.26 5.83 -6.60
N VAL A 155 -12.73 4.71 -7.13
CA VAL A 155 -11.95 3.47 -7.28
C VAL A 155 -10.69 3.73 -8.10
N PHE A 156 -10.83 4.40 -9.26
CA PHE A 156 -9.70 4.73 -10.11
C PHE A 156 -8.66 5.59 -9.39
N PHE A 157 -9.07 6.70 -8.78
CA PHE A 157 -8.11 7.61 -8.13
C PHE A 157 -7.51 7.04 -6.84
N SER A 158 -8.28 6.32 -6.03
CA SER A 158 -7.73 5.65 -4.83
C SER A 158 -6.67 4.62 -5.22
N ALA A 159 -6.93 3.82 -6.26
CA ALA A 159 -5.95 2.87 -6.80
C ALA A 159 -4.74 3.57 -7.44
N ALA A 160 -4.95 4.66 -8.18
CA ALA A 160 -3.86 5.41 -8.82
C ALA A 160 -2.91 6.05 -7.81
N ILE A 161 -3.45 6.68 -6.74
CA ILE A 161 -2.65 7.27 -5.67
C ILE A 161 -1.87 6.18 -4.92
N PHE A 162 -2.54 5.06 -4.62
CA PHE A 162 -1.88 3.88 -4.02
C PHE A 162 -0.75 3.36 -4.91
N THR A 163 -0.95 3.27 -6.22
CA THR A 163 0.05 2.76 -7.15
C THR A 163 1.22 3.73 -7.31
N CYS A 164 0.98 5.04 -7.33
CA CYS A 164 2.00 6.04 -7.65
C CYS A 164 3.24 5.96 -6.74
N HIS A 165 3.04 5.86 -5.42
CA HIS A 165 4.18 5.76 -4.50
C HIS A 165 4.91 4.42 -4.63
N HIS A 166 4.19 3.33 -4.93
CA HIS A 166 4.80 2.04 -5.25
C HIS A 166 5.62 2.12 -6.53
N THR A 167 5.11 2.73 -7.61
CA THR A 167 5.85 2.90 -8.86
C THR A 167 7.17 3.64 -8.65
N VAL A 168 7.17 4.66 -7.78
CA VAL A 168 8.40 5.40 -7.44
C VAL A 168 9.37 4.49 -6.67
N LEU A 169 8.91 3.78 -5.64
CA LEU A 169 9.75 2.85 -4.88
C LEU A 169 10.32 1.73 -5.76
N LEU A 170 9.47 1.11 -6.59
CA LEU A 170 9.84 0.00 -7.46
C LEU A 170 10.83 0.40 -8.56
N SER A 171 10.87 1.68 -8.94
CA SER A 171 11.86 2.17 -9.91
C SER A 171 13.31 2.10 -9.42
N LEU A 172 13.51 1.88 -8.12
CA LEU A 172 14.84 1.67 -7.53
C LEU A 172 15.35 0.24 -7.74
N TYR A 173 14.45 -0.74 -7.86
CA TYR A 173 14.81 -2.16 -7.89
C TYR A 173 14.60 -2.83 -9.25
N PHE A 174 13.76 -2.24 -10.12
CA PHE A 174 13.29 -2.87 -11.33
C PHE A 174 13.53 -2.03 -12.58
N ASP A 175 13.80 -2.71 -13.69
CA ASP A 175 13.82 -2.10 -15.01
C ASP A 175 12.47 -1.43 -15.34
N PRO A 176 12.45 -0.42 -16.23
CA PRO A 176 11.22 0.32 -16.53
C PRO A 176 10.01 -0.55 -16.93
N TRP A 177 10.23 -1.63 -17.68
CA TRP A 177 9.14 -2.52 -18.10
C TRP A 177 8.67 -3.44 -16.94
N GLN A 178 9.58 -3.88 -16.07
CA GLN A 178 9.26 -4.67 -14.87
C GLN A 178 8.47 -3.81 -13.88
N ASN A 179 8.91 -2.57 -13.66
CA ASN A 179 8.19 -1.62 -12.82
C ASN A 179 6.80 -1.31 -13.41
N ALA A 180 6.67 -1.13 -14.73
CA ALA A 180 5.37 -0.93 -15.37
C ALA A 180 4.43 -2.15 -15.15
N LEU A 181 4.94 -3.37 -15.30
CA LEU A 181 4.17 -4.59 -15.07
C LEU A 181 3.76 -4.74 -13.59
N ALA A 182 4.68 -4.53 -12.66
CA ALA A 182 4.41 -4.58 -11.22
C ALA A 182 3.40 -3.48 -10.81
N SER A 183 3.57 -2.26 -11.32
CA SER A 183 2.66 -1.14 -11.10
C SER A 183 1.26 -1.42 -11.63
N LEU A 184 1.13 -2.09 -12.79
CA LEU A 184 -0.18 -2.52 -13.29
C LEU A 184 -0.84 -3.53 -12.34
N GLY A 185 -0.07 -4.50 -11.83
CA GLY A 185 -0.56 -5.45 -10.82
C GLY A 185 -1.04 -4.75 -9.55
N ILE A 186 -0.25 -3.83 -9.00
CA ILE A 186 -0.59 -3.03 -7.82
C ILE A 186 -1.83 -2.16 -8.06
N PHE A 187 -1.97 -1.59 -9.26
CA PHE A 187 -3.16 -0.83 -9.63
C PHE A 187 -4.41 -1.71 -9.64
N ILE A 188 -4.35 -2.90 -10.25
CA ILE A 188 -5.47 -3.85 -10.26
C ILE A 188 -5.83 -4.32 -8.84
N ALA A 189 -4.81 -4.53 -7.99
CA ALA A 189 -5.02 -4.86 -6.58
C ALA A 189 -5.73 -3.71 -5.83
N GLY A 190 -5.23 -2.48 -5.99
CA GLY A 190 -5.84 -1.27 -5.42
C GLY A 190 -7.28 -1.02 -5.91
N VAL A 191 -7.58 -1.31 -7.18
CA VAL A 191 -8.94 -1.28 -7.73
C VAL A 191 -9.81 -2.31 -7.01
N THR A 192 -9.33 -3.54 -6.87
CA THR A 192 -10.05 -4.64 -6.22
C THR A 192 -10.38 -4.30 -4.78
N TRP A 193 -9.40 -3.84 -3.99
CA TRP A 193 -9.61 -3.46 -2.60
C TRP A 193 -10.52 -2.24 -2.45
N SER A 194 -10.47 -1.29 -3.38
CA SER A 194 -11.42 -0.17 -3.41
C SER A 194 -12.85 -0.62 -3.70
N VAL A 195 -13.04 -1.62 -4.57
CA VAL A 195 -14.36 -2.23 -4.80
C VAL A 195 -14.85 -3.00 -3.57
N LEU A 196 -13.98 -3.78 -2.92
CA LEU A 196 -14.30 -4.47 -1.67
C LEU A 196 -14.70 -3.48 -0.57
N TRP A 197 -13.97 -2.36 -0.46
CA TRP A 197 -14.28 -1.29 0.48
C TRP A 197 -15.66 -0.71 0.26
N LEU A 198 -16.00 -0.32 -0.97
CA LEU A 198 -17.30 0.28 -1.27
C LEU A 198 -18.46 -0.69 -1.02
N ARG A 199 -18.26 -1.99 -1.26
CA ARG A 199 -19.26 -3.04 -1.04
C ARG A 199 -19.48 -3.40 0.42
N HIS A 200 -18.40 -3.58 1.18
CA HIS A 200 -18.45 -4.17 2.51
C HIS A 200 -18.22 -3.17 3.64
N ARG A 201 -17.60 -2.01 3.35
CA ARG A 201 -17.22 -0.99 4.34
C ARG A 201 -16.51 -1.59 5.55
N SER A 202 -15.58 -2.51 5.26
CA SER A 202 -14.81 -3.27 6.24
C SER A 202 -13.34 -3.26 5.86
N LEU A 203 -12.51 -2.69 6.75
CA LEU A 203 -11.06 -2.75 6.63
C LEU A 203 -10.59 -4.20 6.70
N PHE A 204 -11.21 -5.05 7.51
CA PHE A 204 -10.83 -6.45 7.61
C PHE A 204 -11.00 -7.20 6.27
N VAL A 205 -12.10 -6.98 5.56
CA VAL A 205 -12.34 -7.61 4.25
C VAL A 205 -11.26 -7.21 3.23
N CYS A 206 -10.89 -5.93 3.19
CA CYS A 206 -9.84 -5.45 2.29
C CYS A 206 -8.46 -5.98 2.72
N TRP A 207 -8.17 -5.88 4.03
CA TRP A 207 -6.92 -6.32 4.64
C TRP A 207 -6.65 -7.81 4.44
N LEU A 208 -7.65 -8.68 4.58
CA LEU A 208 -7.46 -10.12 4.40
C LEU A 208 -7.02 -10.45 2.96
N SER A 209 -7.63 -9.79 1.96
CA SER A 209 -7.21 -9.92 0.55
C SER A 209 -5.78 -9.40 0.36
N HIS A 210 -5.49 -8.22 0.92
CA HIS A 210 -4.18 -7.57 0.83
C HIS A 210 -3.07 -8.42 1.48
N ALA A 211 -3.27 -8.89 2.71
CA ALA A 211 -2.31 -9.71 3.44
C ALA A 211 -1.97 -11.02 2.70
N ILE A 212 -2.92 -11.62 1.97
CA ILE A 212 -2.66 -12.80 1.13
C ILE A 212 -1.80 -12.43 -0.08
N ALA A 213 -2.03 -11.27 -0.71
CA ALA A 213 -1.18 -10.79 -1.80
C ALA A 213 0.24 -10.51 -1.29
N ASP A 214 0.39 -9.86 -0.14
CA ASP A 214 1.69 -9.59 0.48
C ASP A 214 2.44 -10.88 0.85
N LEU A 215 1.73 -11.93 1.25
CA LEU A 215 2.34 -13.24 1.49
C LEU A 215 3.07 -13.77 0.24
N ALA A 216 2.52 -13.54 -0.96
CA ALA A 216 3.19 -13.89 -2.21
C ALA A 216 4.44 -13.01 -2.42
N VAL A 217 4.30 -11.69 -2.28
CA VAL A 217 5.39 -10.72 -2.51
C VAL A 217 6.57 -10.99 -1.57
N PHE A 218 6.32 -11.08 -0.27
CA PHE A 218 7.38 -11.32 0.71
C PHE A 218 7.90 -12.77 0.69
N GLY A 219 7.06 -13.74 0.31
CA GLY A 219 7.51 -15.11 0.05
C GLY A 219 8.52 -15.16 -1.11
N ILE A 220 8.27 -14.43 -2.19
CA ILE A 220 9.20 -14.29 -3.31
C ILE A 220 10.45 -13.51 -2.88
N ALA A 221 10.29 -12.41 -2.14
CA ALA A 221 11.43 -11.65 -1.64
C ALA A 221 12.36 -12.52 -0.79
N TYR A 222 11.81 -13.40 0.06
CA TYR A 222 12.60 -14.38 0.80
C TYR A 222 13.42 -15.30 -0.12
N LEU A 223 12.78 -15.87 -1.16
CA LEU A 223 13.43 -16.78 -2.12
C LEU A 223 14.54 -16.11 -2.95
N ILE A 224 14.44 -14.81 -3.19
CA ILE A 224 15.43 -14.06 -3.97
C ILE A 224 16.61 -13.62 -3.08
N LEU A 225 16.33 -13.24 -1.84
CA LEU A 225 17.33 -12.64 -0.95
C LEU A 225 18.16 -13.69 -0.19
N PHE A 226 17.63 -14.88 0.06
CA PHE A 226 18.23 -15.93 0.92
C PHE A 226 18.23 -17.31 0.26
#